data_AF-A0A355G675-F1
#
_entry.id   AF-A0A355G675-F1
#
_cell.length_a   1.000
_cell.length_b   1.000
_cell.length_c   1.000
_cell.angle_alpha   90.00
_cell.angle_beta   90.00
_cell.angle_gamma   90.00
#
_symmetry.space_group_name_H-M   'P 1'
#
loop_
_entity.id
_entity.type
_entity.pdbx_description
1 polymer ?
#
loop_
_entity_poly.entity_id
_entity_poly.type
_entity_poly.pdbx_seq_one_letter_code
_entity_poly.pdbx_strand_id
1 'polypeptide(L)'
;IGYGFAASLERYFRARHEFPDVEIMMGIGNLTELTEVDTAGMNVLLAAICQELKIHSVLATEVINWARSAVGEFNHARRLVKYAIDNQSLPKHVDYQLVMLRDPKLKELGSEALENLAAQIRDPNYRIFAEENALHVMNRDGYWKGTDPFELFDQFQAAHPKDLDASHAFYLGYEMCKAMMALTLGKQYQQDQPLNWGFLTQAEISALDRRREQGEDPLCGPR
;
A
#
# COMPACT_ATOMS: atom_id res chain seq x y z
N ILE A 1 -15.07 -17.67 14.34
CA ILE A 1 -15.24 -18.82 13.39
C ILE A 1 -15.14 -20.12 14.20
N GLY A 2 -15.77 -21.24 13.77
CA GLY A 2 -15.77 -22.49 14.55
C GLY A 2 -16.88 -22.63 15.61
N TYR A 3 -17.62 -21.55 15.91
CA TYR A 3 -18.72 -21.52 16.89
C TYR A 3 -20.09 -21.22 16.24
N GLY A 4 -20.34 -21.75 15.03
CA GLY A 4 -21.61 -21.56 14.33
C GLY A 4 -21.72 -20.26 13.51
N PHE A 5 -20.61 -19.79 12.92
CA PHE A 5 -20.59 -18.58 12.08
C PHE A 5 -21.65 -18.59 10.96
N ALA A 6 -21.71 -19.66 10.16
CA ALA A 6 -22.68 -19.76 9.06
C ALA A 6 -24.14 -19.76 9.56
N ALA A 7 -24.41 -20.47 10.66
CA ALA A 7 -25.73 -20.44 11.30
C ALA A 7 -26.08 -19.05 11.84
N SER A 8 -25.10 -18.27 12.30
CA SER A 8 -25.32 -16.88 12.68
C SER A 8 -25.71 -16.01 11.49
N LEU A 9 -25.08 -16.21 10.32
CA LEU A 9 -25.46 -15.49 9.10
C LEU A 9 -26.88 -15.85 8.67
N GLU A 10 -27.24 -17.14 8.60
CA GLU A 10 -28.60 -17.61 8.28
C GLU A 10 -29.67 -16.91 9.12
N ARG A 11 -29.42 -16.72 10.42
CA ARG A 11 -30.34 -16.01 11.31
C ARG A 11 -30.57 -14.56 10.91
N TYR A 12 -29.55 -13.85 10.41
CA TYR A 12 -29.73 -12.49 9.87
C TYR A 12 -30.62 -12.50 8.62
N PHE A 13 -30.40 -13.44 7.69
CA PHE A 13 -31.25 -13.59 6.50
C PHE A 13 -32.70 -13.88 6.89
N ARG A 14 -32.92 -14.85 7.79
CA ARG A 14 -34.25 -15.20 8.28
C ARG A 14 -34.92 -14.03 9.01
N ALA A 15 -34.21 -13.35 9.90
CA ALA A 15 -34.73 -12.20 10.63
C ALA A 15 -35.16 -11.07 9.69
N ARG A 16 -34.36 -10.74 8.66
CA ARG A 16 -34.75 -9.73 7.67
C ARG A 16 -35.97 -10.17 6.84
N HIS A 17 -36.11 -11.46 6.56
CA HIS A 17 -37.28 -11.97 5.84
C HIS A 17 -38.56 -11.93 6.69
N GLU A 18 -38.49 -12.38 7.95
CA GLU A 18 -39.62 -12.41 8.88
C GLU A 18 -40.03 -11.01 9.35
N PHE A 19 -39.08 -10.09 9.49
CA PHE A 19 -39.28 -8.74 10.02
C PHE A 19 -38.72 -7.68 9.04
N PRO A 20 -39.36 -7.46 7.89
CA PRO A 20 -38.81 -6.63 6.80
C PRO A 20 -38.60 -5.16 7.19
N ASP A 21 -39.41 -4.62 8.10
CA ASP A 21 -39.41 -3.20 8.47
C ASP A 21 -38.67 -2.92 9.79
N VAL A 22 -38.19 -3.96 10.49
CA VAL A 22 -37.49 -3.79 11.77
C VAL A 22 -36.03 -3.42 11.53
N GLU A 23 -35.53 -2.44 12.28
CA GLU A 23 -34.11 -2.11 12.27
C GLU A 23 -33.29 -3.22 12.93
N ILE A 24 -32.24 -3.64 12.24
CA ILE A 24 -31.34 -4.71 12.69
C ILE A 24 -29.96 -4.11 12.89
N MET A 25 -29.30 -4.54 13.97
CA MET A 25 -27.89 -4.25 14.21
C MET A 25 -27.06 -5.52 14.00
N MET A 26 -25.92 -5.40 13.32
CA MET A 26 -24.95 -6.49 13.17
C MET A 26 -23.68 -6.21 13.95
N GLY A 27 -23.29 -7.13 14.83
CA GLY A 27 -21.97 -7.11 15.47
C GLY A 27 -20.92 -7.79 14.61
N ILE A 28 -19.87 -7.05 14.22
CA ILE A 28 -18.78 -7.56 13.38
C ILE A 28 -17.45 -7.76 14.14
N GLY A 29 -17.30 -7.14 15.31
CA GLY A 29 -16.07 -7.16 16.11
C GLY A 29 -15.55 -8.57 16.42
N ASN A 30 -16.45 -9.50 16.78
CA ASN A 30 -16.06 -10.89 17.05
C ASN A 30 -15.40 -11.60 15.86
N LEU A 31 -15.69 -11.15 14.62
CA LEU A 31 -15.05 -11.68 13.44
C LEU A 31 -13.71 -11.00 13.19
N THR A 32 -13.71 -9.68 13.14
CA THR A 32 -12.53 -8.88 12.80
C THR A 32 -11.43 -8.99 13.86
N GLU A 33 -11.79 -9.14 15.14
CA GLU A 33 -10.83 -9.23 16.24
C GLU A 33 -10.36 -10.66 16.55
N LEU A 34 -11.20 -11.68 16.32
CA LEU A 34 -10.89 -13.07 16.71
C LEU A 34 -10.52 -13.94 15.51
N THR A 35 -10.01 -13.30 14.45
CA THR A 35 -9.46 -13.96 13.26
C THR A 35 -8.14 -13.26 12.93
N GLU A 36 -7.04 -14.01 12.89
CA GLU A 36 -5.68 -13.49 12.62
C GLU A 36 -5.47 -13.24 11.12
N VAL A 37 -6.24 -12.31 10.56
CA VAL A 37 -6.16 -11.86 9.15
C VAL A 37 -6.46 -10.36 9.06
N ASP A 38 -6.02 -9.71 7.98
CA ASP A 38 -6.31 -8.30 7.74
C ASP A 38 -7.83 -8.06 7.56
N THR A 39 -8.35 -7.03 8.22
CA THR A 39 -9.79 -6.83 8.35
C THR A 39 -10.46 -6.25 7.09
N ALA A 40 -9.70 -5.69 6.15
CA ALA A 40 -10.28 -4.98 5.00
C ALA A 40 -11.14 -5.88 4.10
N GLY A 41 -10.63 -7.07 3.75
CA GLY A 41 -11.39 -8.03 2.95
C GLY A 41 -12.63 -8.57 3.68
N MET A 42 -12.50 -8.80 5.00
CA MET A 42 -13.62 -9.24 5.85
C MET A 42 -14.70 -8.17 5.91
N ASN A 43 -14.30 -6.91 6.08
CA ASN A 43 -15.19 -5.76 6.15
C ASN A 43 -15.97 -5.56 4.85
N VAL A 44 -15.37 -5.79 3.68
CA VAL A 44 -16.10 -5.77 2.39
C VAL A 44 -17.19 -6.83 2.33
N LEU A 45 -16.89 -8.07 2.73
CA LEU A 45 -17.88 -9.15 2.73
C LEU A 45 -19.02 -8.88 3.72
N LEU A 46 -18.69 -8.42 4.93
CA LEU A 46 -19.68 -8.09 5.96
C LEU A 46 -20.53 -6.87 5.56
N ALA A 47 -19.93 -5.86 4.93
CA ALA A 47 -20.65 -4.73 4.37
C ALA A 47 -21.59 -5.14 3.24
N ALA A 48 -21.20 -6.10 2.38
CA ALA A 48 -22.07 -6.68 1.35
C ALA A 48 -23.32 -7.32 1.96
N ILE A 49 -23.13 -8.17 2.97
CA ILE A 49 -24.24 -8.79 3.70
C ILE A 49 -25.14 -7.72 4.34
N CYS A 50 -24.55 -6.71 4.99
CA CYS A 50 -25.33 -5.62 5.59
C CYS A 50 -26.13 -4.85 4.54
N GLN A 51 -25.53 -4.53 3.39
CA GLN A 51 -26.18 -3.74 2.33
C GLN A 51 -27.33 -4.52 1.67
N GLU A 52 -27.13 -5.81 1.37
CA GLU A 52 -28.17 -6.68 0.80
C GLU A 52 -29.33 -6.90 1.77
N LEU A 53 -29.02 -7.05 3.07
CA LEU A 53 -30.00 -7.23 4.14
C LEU A 53 -30.53 -5.91 4.71
N LYS A 54 -30.21 -4.76 4.13
CA LYS A 54 -30.65 -3.43 4.65
C LYS A 54 -30.39 -3.27 6.15
N ILE A 55 -29.20 -3.64 6.61
CA ILE A 55 -28.73 -3.47 7.99
C ILE A 55 -27.96 -2.14 8.05
N HIS A 56 -28.53 -1.16 8.74
CA HIS A 56 -27.98 0.20 8.80
C HIS A 56 -27.14 0.46 10.06
N SER A 57 -27.19 -0.44 11.03
CA SER A 57 -26.45 -0.34 12.30
C SER A 57 -25.40 -1.44 12.41
N VAL A 58 -24.14 -1.07 12.57
CA VAL A 58 -23.02 -2.01 12.70
C VAL A 58 -22.25 -1.71 13.98
N LEU A 59 -22.07 -2.72 14.82
CA LEU A 59 -21.26 -2.67 16.03
C LEU A 59 -19.86 -3.21 15.72
N ALA A 60 -18.87 -2.34 15.83
CA ALA A 60 -17.46 -2.59 15.54
C ALA A 60 -16.56 -2.03 16.65
N THR A 61 -15.32 -2.50 16.67
CA THR A 61 -14.30 -2.26 17.69
C THR A 61 -12.92 -2.19 17.02
N GLU A 62 -11.98 -1.46 17.65
CA GLU A 62 -10.62 -1.24 17.13
C GLU A 62 -9.58 -1.51 18.24
N VAL A 63 -9.73 -2.63 18.96
CA VAL A 63 -8.93 -2.90 20.17
C VAL A 63 -7.65 -3.68 19.85
N ILE A 64 -7.72 -4.69 18.99
CA ILE A 64 -6.57 -5.51 18.62
C ILE A 64 -5.78 -4.88 17.46
N ASN A 65 -4.46 -5.07 17.43
CA ASN A 65 -3.56 -4.35 16.53
C ASN A 65 -3.92 -4.51 15.03
N TRP A 66 -4.28 -5.71 14.56
CA TRP A 66 -4.66 -5.93 13.16
C TRP A 66 -6.05 -5.40 12.79
N ALA A 67 -6.88 -5.05 13.78
CA ALA A 67 -8.22 -4.48 13.59
C ALA A 67 -8.29 -3.00 14.01
N ARG A 68 -7.15 -2.34 14.27
CA ARG A 68 -7.10 -0.94 14.76
C ARG A 68 -7.66 0.10 13.78
N SER A 69 -7.88 -0.30 12.54
CA SER A 69 -8.46 0.51 11.47
C SER A 69 -9.80 -0.05 10.96
N ALA A 70 -10.39 -1.04 11.66
CA ALA A 70 -11.54 -1.77 11.18
C ALA A 70 -12.77 -0.87 10.94
N VAL A 71 -12.97 0.20 11.71
CA VAL A 71 -14.10 1.13 11.49
C VAL A 71 -13.85 1.97 10.25
N GLY A 72 -12.62 2.46 10.05
CA GLY A 72 -12.21 3.17 8.84
C GLY A 72 -12.37 2.30 7.60
N GLU A 73 -11.91 1.05 7.66
CA GLU A 73 -12.06 0.06 6.60
C GLU A 73 -13.53 -0.23 6.28
N PHE A 74 -14.36 -0.46 7.30
CA PHE A 74 -15.78 -0.70 7.11
C PHE A 74 -16.48 0.50 6.47
N ASN A 75 -16.05 1.72 6.79
CA ASN A 75 -16.55 2.93 6.16
C ASN A 75 -16.22 3.02 4.66
N HIS A 76 -15.03 2.58 4.23
CA HIS A 76 -14.73 2.44 2.80
C HIS A 76 -15.53 1.30 2.16
N ALA A 77 -15.60 0.15 2.84
CA ALA A 77 -16.28 -1.05 2.37
C ALA A 77 -17.76 -0.80 2.08
N ARG A 78 -18.51 -0.20 3.01
CA ARG A 78 -19.94 0.10 2.84
C ARG A 78 -20.21 1.02 1.66
N ARG A 79 -19.30 1.96 1.35
CA ARG A 79 -19.45 2.89 0.22
C ARG A 79 -19.23 2.18 -1.11
N LEU A 80 -18.16 1.37 -1.20
CA LEU A 80 -17.86 0.54 -2.35
C LEU A 80 -19.00 -0.43 -2.68
N VAL A 81 -19.47 -1.14 -1.67
CA VAL A 81 -20.56 -2.11 -1.79
C VAL A 81 -21.88 -1.44 -2.15
N LYS A 82 -22.23 -0.31 -1.50
CA LYS A 82 -23.43 0.45 -1.84
C LYS A 82 -23.43 0.87 -3.31
N TYR A 83 -22.31 1.41 -3.79
CA TYR A 83 -22.17 1.76 -5.20
C TYR A 83 -22.39 0.54 -6.10
N ALA A 84 -21.74 -0.59 -5.81
CA ALA A 84 -21.85 -1.81 -6.60
C ALA A 84 -23.29 -2.33 -6.68
N ILE A 85 -24.01 -2.38 -5.56
CA ILE A 85 -25.38 -2.87 -5.50
C ILE A 85 -26.36 -1.91 -6.16
N ASP A 86 -26.28 -0.60 -5.87
CA ASP A 86 -27.17 0.41 -6.44
C ASP A 86 -27.07 0.47 -7.98
N ASN A 87 -25.85 0.24 -8.52
CA ASN A 87 -25.58 0.31 -9.96
C ASN A 87 -25.58 -1.08 -10.65
N GLN A 88 -25.89 -2.15 -9.92
CA GLN A 88 -25.83 -3.54 -10.41
C GLN A 88 -24.50 -3.86 -11.11
N SER A 89 -23.40 -3.36 -10.57
CA SER A 89 -22.05 -3.51 -11.12
C SER A 89 -21.15 -4.26 -10.15
N LEU A 90 -20.11 -4.91 -10.67
CA LEU A 90 -19.07 -5.47 -9.81
C LEU A 90 -18.33 -4.34 -9.05
N PRO A 91 -17.89 -4.55 -7.80
CA PRO A 91 -17.04 -3.61 -7.06
C PRO A 91 -15.58 -3.63 -7.58
N LYS A 92 -15.39 -3.63 -8.90
CA LYS A 92 -14.10 -3.72 -9.59
C LYS A 92 -13.82 -2.39 -10.28
N HIS A 93 -12.60 -1.88 -10.11
CA HIS A 93 -12.17 -0.60 -10.67
C HIS A 93 -13.00 0.62 -10.19
N VAL A 94 -13.68 0.49 -9.04
CA VAL A 94 -14.47 1.58 -8.43
C VAL A 94 -13.60 2.39 -7.47
N ASP A 95 -12.97 1.70 -6.52
CA ASP A 95 -12.08 2.31 -5.52
C ASP A 95 -11.04 1.27 -5.05
N TYR A 96 -9.80 1.70 -4.87
CA TYR A 96 -8.68 0.88 -4.39
C TYR A 96 -8.28 1.20 -2.95
N GLN A 97 -9.01 2.04 -2.22
CA GLN A 97 -8.69 2.41 -0.82
C GLN A 97 -8.47 1.19 0.10
N LEU A 98 -9.13 0.05 -0.15
CA LEU A 98 -8.97 -1.18 0.64
C LEU A 98 -7.94 -2.18 0.09
N VAL A 99 -7.28 -1.87 -1.02
CA VAL A 99 -6.17 -2.66 -1.56
C VAL A 99 -4.87 -2.17 -0.91
N MET A 100 -4.59 -2.67 0.30
CA MET A 100 -3.54 -2.11 1.17
C MET A 100 -2.21 -2.84 1.11
N LEU A 101 -2.18 -4.17 0.89
CA LEU A 101 -0.94 -4.97 0.92
C LEU A 101 -0.13 -4.89 -0.38
N ARG A 102 -0.80 -4.88 -1.54
CA ARG A 102 -0.17 -4.80 -2.87
C ARG A 102 -0.70 -3.58 -3.61
N ASP A 103 -0.12 -3.23 -4.75
CA ASP A 103 -0.73 -2.26 -5.65
C ASP A 103 -1.56 -2.95 -6.74
N PRO A 104 -2.67 -2.33 -7.20
CA PRO A 104 -3.56 -2.95 -8.18
C PRO A 104 -2.93 -3.07 -9.57
N LYS A 105 -1.90 -2.27 -9.85
CA LYS A 105 -1.17 -2.29 -11.12
C LYS A 105 0.26 -1.81 -10.90
N LEU A 106 1.21 -2.55 -11.46
CA LEU A 106 2.61 -2.16 -11.56
C LEU A 106 2.91 -1.65 -12.98
N LYS A 107 3.79 -0.67 -13.08
CA LYS A 107 4.34 -0.15 -14.33
C LYS A 107 5.85 -0.43 -14.31
N GLU A 108 6.26 -1.29 -15.22
CA GLU A 108 7.66 -1.64 -15.45
C GLU A 108 8.13 -0.95 -16.73
N LEU A 109 9.41 -0.58 -16.75
CA LEU A 109 10.08 0.00 -17.91
C LEU A 109 10.64 -1.09 -18.83
N GLY A 110 11.15 -2.18 -18.26
CA GLY A 110 11.91 -3.21 -18.92
C GLY A 110 13.41 -2.97 -18.82
N SER A 111 14.19 -4.06 -18.71
CA SER A 111 15.65 -4.06 -18.69
C SER A 111 16.29 -3.22 -19.81
N GLU A 112 15.84 -3.36 -21.06
CA GLU A 112 16.36 -2.58 -22.20
C GLU A 112 16.13 -1.07 -22.03
N ALA A 113 14.96 -0.68 -21.51
CA ALA A 113 14.65 0.72 -21.25
C ALA A 113 15.51 1.29 -20.10
N LEU A 114 15.76 0.51 -19.06
CA LEU A 114 16.62 0.88 -17.94
C LEU A 114 18.08 1.05 -18.36
N GLU A 115 18.61 0.15 -19.20
CA GLU A 115 19.97 0.27 -19.76
C GLU A 115 20.10 1.52 -20.64
N ASN A 116 19.12 1.77 -21.51
CA ASN A 116 19.08 2.97 -22.34
C ASN A 116 18.98 4.25 -21.51
N LEU A 117 18.22 4.23 -20.41
CA LEU A 117 18.13 5.34 -19.48
C LEU A 117 19.47 5.60 -18.79
N ALA A 118 20.10 4.56 -18.25
CA ALA A 118 21.41 4.65 -17.60
C ALA A 118 22.47 5.28 -18.53
N ALA A 119 22.49 4.86 -19.80
CA ALA A 119 23.42 5.39 -20.80
C ALA A 119 23.23 6.90 -21.12
N GLN A 120 22.08 7.48 -20.78
CA GLN A 120 21.73 8.88 -21.05
C GLN A 120 21.96 9.81 -19.84
N ILE A 121 22.12 9.27 -18.63
CA ILE A 121 22.31 10.09 -17.43
C ILE A 121 23.70 10.74 -17.46
N ARG A 122 23.75 12.03 -17.11
CA ARG A 122 24.99 12.85 -17.09
C ARG A 122 25.22 13.58 -15.78
N ASP A 123 24.22 13.59 -14.89
CA ASP A 123 24.29 14.22 -13.58
C ASP A 123 24.60 13.21 -12.45
N PRO A 124 25.16 13.66 -11.32
CA PRO A 124 25.55 12.77 -10.23
C PRO A 124 24.36 12.24 -9.40
N ASN A 125 23.12 12.68 -9.66
CA ASN A 125 21.99 12.29 -8.82
C ASN A 125 21.61 10.82 -9.04
N TYR A 126 21.45 10.11 -7.93
CA TYR A 126 21.00 8.74 -7.93
C TYR A 126 19.53 8.64 -8.30
N ARG A 127 19.26 7.75 -9.26
CA ARG A 127 17.92 7.31 -9.64
C ARG A 127 17.80 5.84 -9.30
N ILE A 128 16.73 5.50 -8.59
CA ILE A 128 16.45 4.16 -8.10
C ILE A 128 15.20 3.64 -8.80
N PHE A 129 15.26 2.40 -9.26
CA PHE A 129 14.12 1.65 -9.78
C PHE A 129 14.06 0.29 -9.09
N ALA A 130 12.84 -0.25 -8.99
CA ALA A 130 12.55 -1.55 -8.39
C ALA A 130 11.65 -2.32 -9.34
N GLU A 131 12.24 -3.28 -10.04
CA GLU A 131 11.62 -4.03 -11.14
C GLU A 131 12.37 -5.36 -11.31
N GLU A 132 11.77 -6.38 -11.94
CA GLU A 132 12.45 -7.65 -12.25
C GLU A 132 13.07 -8.34 -11.01
N ASN A 133 12.44 -8.18 -9.83
CA ASN A 133 12.96 -8.64 -8.53
C ASN A 133 14.35 -8.10 -8.16
N ALA A 134 14.75 -6.95 -8.71
CA ALA A 134 16.03 -6.32 -8.43
C ALA A 134 15.88 -4.82 -8.19
N LEU A 135 16.82 -4.27 -7.43
CA LEU A 135 17.07 -2.85 -7.31
C LEU A 135 18.02 -2.42 -8.42
N HIS A 136 17.71 -1.28 -9.01
CA HIS A 136 18.45 -0.67 -10.10
C HIS A 136 18.82 0.75 -9.66
N VAL A 137 20.10 1.01 -9.47
CA VAL A 137 20.60 2.32 -9.05
C VAL A 137 21.52 2.85 -10.13
N MET A 138 21.28 4.08 -10.58
CA MET A 138 22.04 4.66 -11.69
C MET A 138 22.26 6.16 -11.51
N ASN A 139 23.43 6.62 -11.93
CA ASN A 139 23.78 8.03 -12.07
C ASN A 139 24.77 8.18 -13.25
N ARG A 140 25.43 9.34 -13.40
CA ARG A 140 26.44 9.53 -14.46
C ARG A 140 27.66 8.61 -14.35
N ASP A 141 27.97 8.14 -13.14
CA ASP A 141 29.20 7.42 -12.82
C ASP A 141 29.03 5.91 -12.95
N GLY A 142 27.79 5.40 -12.97
CA GLY A 142 27.53 3.99 -13.17
C GLY A 142 26.08 3.58 -13.09
N TYR A 143 25.89 2.28 -13.34
CA TYR A 143 24.64 1.55 -13.20
C TYR A 143 24.90 0.27 -12.43
N TRP A 144 24.25 0.14 -11.29
CA TRP A 144 24.39 -0.98 -10.37
C TRP A 144 23.04 -1.69 -10.22
N LYS A 145 23.06 -3.02 -10.27
CA LYS A 145 21.88 -3.87 -10.14
C LYS A 145 22.14 -4.93 -9.07
N GLY A 146 21.17 -5.17 -8.19
CA GLY A 146 21.31 -6.15 -7.11
C GLY A 146 20.01 -6.37 -6.36
N THR A 147 19.94 -7.43 -5.57
CA THR A 147 18.76 -7.73 -4.74
C THR A 147 18.92 -7.30 -3.29
N ASP A 148 20.16 -7.06 -2.87
CA ASP A 148 20.51 -6.62 -1.51
C ASP A 148 20.99 -5.15 -1.52
N PRO A 149 20.31 -4.24 -0.81
CA PRO A 149 20.77 -2.87 -0.61
C PRO A 149 22.19 -2.75 -0.04
N PHE A 150 22.64 -3.68 0.81
CA PHE A 150 23.98 -3.63 1.41
C PHE A 150 25.06 -3.97 0.39
N GLU A 151 24.85 -5.00 -0.44
CA GLU A 151 25.79 -5.33 -1.52
C GLU A 151 25.90 -4.20 -2.54
N LEU A 152 24.77 -3.55 -2.87
CA LEU A 152 24.78 -2.36 -3.73
C LEU A 152 25.54 -1.21 -3.09
N PHE A 153 25.35 -0.99 -1.79
CA PHE A 153 26.07 0.04 -1.05
C PHE A 153 27.59 -0.19 -1.04
N ASP A 154 28.03 -1.43 -0.84
CA ASP A 154 29.45 -1.80 -0.89
C ASP A 154 30.04 -1.55 -2.29
N GLN A 155 29.28 -1.82 -3.36
CA GLN A 155 29.68 -1.49 -4.72
C GLN A 155 29.83 0.02 -4.94
N PHE A 156 28.91 0.83 -4.39
CA PHE A 156 29.02 2.30 -4.47
C PHE A 156 30.26 2.80 -3.73
N GLN A 157 30.50 2.30 -2.52
CA GLN A 157 31.65 2.71 -1.71
C GLN A 157 32.98 2.29 -2.37
N ALA A 158 33.04 1.13 -2.99
CA ALA A 158 34.21 0.68 -3.74
C ALA A 158 34.46 1.56 -4.99
N ALA A 159 33.40 1.99 -5.67
CA ALA A 159 33.50 2.85 -6.86
C ALA A 159 33.80 4.32 -6.50
N HIS A 160 33.27 4.82 -5.38
CA HIS A 160 33.29 6.24 -5.00
C HIS A 160 33.60 6.46 -3.49
N PRO A 161 34.79 6.06 -3.01
CA PRO A 161 35.09 6.04 -1.57
C PRO A 161 35.19 7.42 -0.91
N LYS A 162 35.24 8.51 -1.68
CA LYS A 162 35.39 9.89 -1.16
C LYS A 162 34.15 10.76 -1.30
N ASP A 163 33.14 10.29 -2.04
CA ASP A 163 32.01 11.14 -2.47
C ASP A 163 30.69 10.80 -1.76
N LEU A 164 30.65 9.73 -0.97
CA LEU A 164 29.46 9.33 -0.22
C LEU A 164 29.51 9.90 1.21
N ASP A 165 29.04 11.13 1.37
CA ASP A 165 28.84 11.68 2.72
C ASP A 165 27.69 10.96 3.47
N ALA A 166 27.59 11.24 4.77
CA ALA A 166 26.58 10.61 5.62
C ALA A 166 25.13 10.89 5.16
N SER A 167 24.89 12.05 4.56
CA SER A 167 23.55 12.44 4.08
C SER A 167 23.16 11.64 2.83
N HIS A 168 24.11 11.42 1.91
CA HIS A 168 23.92 10.60 0.72
C HIS A 168 23.75 9.13 1.10
N ALA A 169 24.56 8.63 2.05
CA ALA A 169 24.43 7.27 2.56
C ALA A 169 23.05 7.01 3.18
N PHE A 170 22.58 7.93 4.03
CA PHE A 170 21.26 7.85 4.65
C PHE A 170 20.14 7.86 3.61
N TYR A 171 20.19 8.79 2.65
CA TYR A 171 19.19 8.89 1.59
C TYR A 171 19.09 7.62 0.75
N LEU A 172 20.23 7.12 0.27
CA LEU A 172 20.30 5.89 -0.52
C LEU A 172 19.77 4.70 0.29
N GLY A 173 20.19 4.55 1.55
CA GLY A 173 19.71 3.47 2.42
C GLY A 173 18.19 3.53 2.65
N TYR A 174 17.64 4.72 2.90
CA TYR A 174 16.21 4.93 3.10
C TYR A 174 15.41 4.56 1.84
N GLU A 175 15.81 5.07 0.68
CA GLU A 175 15.10 4.82 -0.58
C GLU A 175 15.28 3.38 -1.08
N MET A 176 16.47 2.77 -0.97
CA MET A 176 16.66 1.36 -1.31
C MET A 176 15.87 0.42 -0.40
N CYS A 177 15.73 0.75 0.89
CA CYS A 177 14.86 0.01 1.81
C CYS A 177 13.39 0.08 1.35
N LYS A 178 12.89 1.27 0.99
CA LYS A 178 11.54 1.43 0.43
C LYS A 178 11.36 0.65 -0.87
N ALA A 179 12.33 0.72 -1.78
CA ALA A 179 12.33 0.01 -3.04
C ALA A 179 12.32 -1.52 -2.85
N MET A 180 13.10 -2.04 -1.91
CA MET A 180 13.11 -3.46 -1.55
C MET A 180 11.78 -3.91 -0.92
N MET A 181 11.20 -3.10 -0.03
CA MET A 181 9.86 -3.36 0.51
C MET A 181 8.81 -3.40 -0.61
N ALA A 182 8.95 -2.52 -1.62
CA ALA A 182 8.04 -2.49 -2.75
C ALA A 182 8.12 -3.76 -3.59
N LEU A 183 9.33 -4.25 -3.91
CA LEU A 183 9.51 -5.54 -4.58
C LEU A 183 8.88 -6.68 -3.77
N THR A 184 9.17 -6.72 -2.48
CA THR A 184 8.69 -7.78 -1.58
C THR A 184 7.17 -7.86 -1.54
N LEU A 185 6.50 -6.70 -1.48
CA LEU A 185 5.05 -6.62 -1.30
C LEU A 185 4.29 -6.49 -2.63
N GLY A 186 4.98 -6.34 -3.76
CA GLY A 186 4.34 -6.05 -5.05
C GLY A 186 3.69 -4.66 -5.05
N LYS A 187 4.43 -3.65 -4.59
CA LYS A 187 4.07 -2.23 -4.64
C LYS A 187 4.78 -1.54 -5.79
N GLN A 188 4.17 -0.48 -6.30
CA GLN A 188 4.84 0.46 -7.18
C GLN A 188 5.75 1.35 -6.35
N TYR A 189 7.05 1.12 -6.45
CA TYR A 189 8.02 2.08 -5.96
C TYR A 189 8.03 3.31 -6.86
N GLN A 190 8.04 4.48 -6.22
CA GLN A 190 8.38 5.74 -6.84
C GLN A 190 9.29 6.49 -5.86
N GLN A 191 10.48 6.86 -6.32
CA GLN A 191 11.46 7.55 -5.51
C GLN A 191 10.87 8.83 -4.93
N ASP A 192 11.21 9.13 -3.68
CA ASP A 192 10.74 10.30 -2.93
C ASP A 192 9.21 10.36 -2.72
N GLN A 193 8.49 9.26 -2.97
CA GLN A 193 7.07 9.13 -2.68
C GLN A 193 6.83 8.04 -1.61
N PRO A 194 5.71 8.13 -0.86
CA PRO A 194 5.31 7.06 0.04
C PRO A 194 4.86 5.82 -0.76
N LEU A 195 5.07 4.64 -0.18
CA LEU A 195 4.38 3.45 -0.67
C LEU A 195 2.87 3.61 -0.43
N ASN A 196 2.06 3.19 -1.40
CA ASN A 196 0.61 3.28 -1.30
C ASN A 196 0.06 2.18 -0.39
N TRP A 197 -0.59 2.55 0.70
CA TRP A 197 -1.25 1.65 1.66
C TRP A 197 -2.78 1.77 1.60
N GLY A 198 -3.32 2.22 0.47
CA GLY A 198 -4.74 2.56 0.35
C GLY A 198 -5.09 3.76 1.22
N PHE A 199 -6.18 3.69 1.98
CA PHE A 199 -6.60 4.81 2.86
C PHE A 199 -5.66 5.02 4.06
N LEU A 200 -4.76 4.08 4.34
CA LEU A 200 -3.73 4.19 5.37
C LEU A 200 -2.47 4.90 4.88
N THR A 201 -2.41 5.29 3.60
CA THR A 201 -1.25 5.99 3.05
C THR A 201 -1.03 7.31 3.78
N GLN A 202 0.15 7.48 4.36
CA GLN A 202 0.56 8.76 4.92
C GLN A 202 1.38 9.51 3.88
N ALA A 203 1.09 10.81 3.75
CA ALA A 203 1.90 11.67 2.88
C ALA A 203 3.32 11.79 3.45
N GLU A 204 4.31 11.59 2.59
CA GLU A 204 5.71 11.88 2.88
C GLU A 204 6.08 13.20 2.22
N ILE A 205 6.74 14.09 2.97
CA ILE A 205 7.42 15.24 2.37
C ILE A 205 8.75 14.72 1.83
N SER A 206 8.96 14.86 0.52
CA SER A 206 10.18 14.38 -0.14
C SER A 206 11.44 14.99 0.48
N ALA A 207 12.56 14.29 0.40
CA ALA A 207 13.84 14.84 0.87
C ALA A 207 14.21 16.14 0.13
N LEU A 208 13.85 16.21 -1.15
CA LEU A 208 14.01 17.40 -2.00
C LEU A 208 13.16 18.58 -1.49
N ASP A 209 11.89 18.35 -1.21
CA ASP A 209 10.98 19.41 -0.77
C ASP A 209 11.36 19.91 0.62
N ARG A 210 11.76 19.01 1.53
CA ARG A 210 12.30 19.40 2.85
C ARG A 210 13.51 20.33 2.73
N ARG A 211 14.42 20.07 1.79
CA ARG A 211 15.63 20.90 1.57
C ARG A 211 15.31 22.22 0.88
N ARG A 212 14.37 22.23 -0.06
CA ARG A 212 13.85 23.46 -0.68
C ARG A 212 13.20 24.39 0.34
N GLU A 213 12.41 23.85 1.26
CA GLU A 213 11.82 24.61 2.37
C GLU A 213 12.88 25.19 3.33
N GLN A 214 14.04 24.52 3.43
CA GLN A 214 15.17 24.95 4.24
C GLN A 214 16.14 25.89 3.51
N GLY A 215 15.92 26.18 2.21
CA GLY A 215 16.78 27.06 1.41
C GLY A 215 18.08 26.41 0.93
N GLU A 216 18.18 25.07 0.96
CA GLU A 216 19.34 24.32 0.47
C GLU A 216 19.11 23.84 -0.97
N ASP A 217 20.08 24.07 -1.85
CA ASP A 217 20.03 23.56 -3.23
C ASP A 217 20.10 22.02 -3.24
N PRO A 218 19.27 21.31 -4.01
CA PRO A 218 19.24 19.85 -3.95
C PRO A 218 20.52 19.24 -4.54
N LEU A 219 21.36 18.68 -3.67
CA LEU A 219 22.57 17.93 -4.00
C LEU A 219 22.30 16.47 -4.43
N CYS A 220 21.09 15.94 -4.19
CA CYS A 220 20.73 14.55 -4.51
C CYS A 220 19.21 14.41 -4.76
N GLY A 221 18.83 13.55 -5.72
CA GLY A 221 17.46 13.25 -6.15
C GLY A 221 17.18 13.63 -7.62
N PRO A 222 16.22 12.99 -8.31
CA PRO A 222 15.85 13.38 -9.66
C PRO A 222 15.25 14.81 -9.66
N ARG A 223 15.70 15.65 -10.60
CA ARG A 223 15.02 16.92 -10.90
C ARG A 223 13.79 16.70 -11.77
#